data_AF-A0A1M5MS33-F1
#
_entry.id   AF-A0A1M5MS33-F1
#
_cell.length_a   1.000
_cell.length_b   1.000
_cell.length_c   1.000
_cell.angle_alpha   90.00
_cell.angle_beta   90.00
_cell.angle_gamma   90.00
#
_symmetry.space_group_name_H-M   'P 1'
#
loop_
_entity.id
_entity.type
_entity.pdbx_description
1 polymer ?
#
loop_
_entity_poly.entity_id
_entity_poly.type
_entity_poly.pdbx_seq_one_letter_code
_entity_poly.pdbx_strand_id
1 'polypeptide(L)'
;MSATVAAKSAPAYVSIMAHSKVNAEGIPDETDQVVLECGEGITKPGCTISQGSGEYSGEYTVESTAPLDARHPYRVLYVQWAPGDPEAGERWVSWQLPTG
;
A
#
# COMPACT_ATOMS: atom_id res chain seq x y z
N MET A 1 7.50 -5.36 7.09
CA MET A 1 6.61 -4.29 7.58
C MET A 1 5.23 -4.54 7.01
N SER A 2 4.18 -4.34 7.79
CA SER A 2 2.79 -4.58 7.39
C SER A 2 1.90 -3.38 7.67
N ALA A 3 0.88 -3.19 6.83
CA ALA A 3 -0.15 -2.17 6.98
C ALA A 3 -1.52 -2.84 6.84
N THR A 4 -2.48 -2.48 7.69
CA THR A 4 -3.87 -2.94 7.55
C THR A 4 -4.69 -1.86 6.87
N VAL A 5 -5.41 -2.24 5.82
CA VAL A 5 -6.36 -1.38 5.11
C VAL A 5 -7.76 -1.97 5.22
N ALA A 6 -8.74 -1.13 5.51
CA ALA A 6 -10.15 -1.51 5.45
C ALA A 6 -10.67 -1.33 4.01
N ALA A 7 -11.13 -2.41 3.38
CA ALA A 7 -11.71 -2.42 2.05
C ALA A 7 -12.84 -3.46 1.94
N LYS A 8 -13.93 -3.13 1.25
CA LYS A 8 -15.07 -4.07 1.10
C LYS A 8 -14.73 -5.38 0.35
N SER A 9 -13.62 -5.39 -0.39
CA SER A 9 -13.10 -6.54 -1.13
C SER A 9 -11.58 -6.44 -1.22
N ALA A 10 -10.92 -7.51 -1.66
CA ALA A 10 -9.48 -7.52 -1.82
C ALA A 10 -9.07 -6.42 -2.82
N PRO A 11 -8.07 -5.59 -2.50
CA PRO A 11 -7.51 -4.65 -3.47
C PRO A 11 -6.93 -5.43 -4.66
N ALA A 12 -7.19 -4.96 -5.88
CA ALA A 12 -6.60 -5.62 -7.07
C ALA A 12 -5.17 -5.13 -7.34
N TYR A 13 -4.82 -3.95 -6.83
CA TYR A 13 -3.49 -3.37 -6.92
C TYR A 13 -3.17 -2.54 -5.67
N VAL A 14 -1.91 -2.64 -5.22
CA VAL A 14 -1.33 -1.89 -4.12
C VAL A 14 0.07 -1.43 -4.50
N SER A 15 0.41 -0.21 -4.12
CA SER A 15 1.75 0.37 -4.24
C SER A 15 2.20 0.92 -2.90
N ILE A 16 3.40 0.52 -2.48
CA ILE A 16 4.09 1.06 -1.31
C ILE A 16 5.22 1.95 -1.83
N MET A 17 5.09 3.26 -1.60
CA MET A 17 6.11 4.25 -1.96
C MET A 17 6.94 4.53 -0.71
N ALA A 18 8.19 4.05 -0.70
CA ALA A 18 9.13 4.24 0.37
C ALA A 18 10.13 5.35 0.00
N HIS A 19 10.25 6.36 0.85
CA HIS A 19 11.17 7.46 0.63
C HIS A 19 12.53 7.15 1.28
N SER A 20 13.64 7.46 0.61
CA SER A 20 14.98 7.23 1.19
C SER A 20 15.45 8.35 2.12
N LYS A 21 14.80 9.52 2.05
CA LYS A 21 15.17 10.73 2.76
C LYS A 21 13.94 11.51 3.22
N VAL A 22 14.16 12.27 4.29
CA VAL A 22 13.22 13.24 4.84
C VAL A 22 13.99 14.53 5.09
N ASN A 23 13.41 15.67 4.76
CA ASN A 23 14.00 16.95 5.09
C ASN A 23 13.86 17.26 6.60
N ALA A 24 14.46 18.35 7.06
CA ALA A 24 14.38 18.77 8.47
C ALA A 24 12.95 19.08 8.96
N GLU A 25 11.99 19.22 8.05
CA GLU A 25 10.59 19.55 8.33
C GLU A 25 9.69 18.29 8.37
N GLY A 26 10.27 17.10 8.20
CA GLY A 26 9.50 15.86 8.16
C GLY A 26 8.87 15.56 6.79
N ILE A 27 9.21 16.34 5.75
CA ILE A 27 8.69 16.17 4.40
C ILE A 27 9.53 15.10 3.67
N PRO A 28 8.91 14.02 3.15
CA PRO A 28 9.61 13.01 2.36
C PRO A 28 10.19 13.58 1.07
N ASP A 29 11.37 13.11 0.68
CA ASP A 29 11.92 13.39 -0.64
C ASP A 29 11.22 12.51 -1.70
N GLU A 30 10.52 13.15 -2.65
CA GLU A 30 9.82 12.44 -3.74
C GLU A 30 10.75 12.07 -4.90
N THR A 31 11.98 12.59 -4.95
CA THR A 31 12.93 12.33 -6.05
C THR A 31 13.68 11.01 -5.90
N ASP A 32 13.79 10.49 -4.68
CA ASP A 32 14.52 9.26 -4.34
C ASP A 32 13.57 8.32 -3.56
N GLN A 33 12.57 7.81 -4.30
CA GLN A 33 11.58 6.87 -3.79
C GLN A 33 11.70 5.49 -4.44
N VAL A 34 11.50 4.45 -3.62
CA VAL A 34 11.34 3.07 -4.08
C VAL A 34 9.84 2.75 -4.10
N VAL A 35 9.37 2.27 -5.23
CA VAL A 35 7.97 1.85 -5.41
C VAL A 35 7.90 0.33 -5.42
N LEU A 36 7.17 -0.24 -4.47
CA LEU A 36 6.91 -1.68 -4.39
C LEU A 36 5.45 -1.94 -4.75
N GLU A 37 5.23 -2.69 -5.83
CA GLU A 37 3.89 -2.93 -6.35
C GLU A 37 3.47 -4.38 -6.17
N CYS A 38 2.20 -4.61 -5.88
CA CYS A 38 1.60 -5.94 -5.88
C CYS A 38 0.15 -5.89 -6.32
N GLY A 39 -0.31 -6.98 -6.91
CA GLY A 39 -1.62 -7.05 -7.54
C GLY A 39 -1.64 -8.11 -8.62
N GLU A 40 -2.83 -8.35 -9.16
CA GLU A 40 -2.99 -9.26 -10.29
C GLU A 40 -2.20 -8.75 -11.51
N GLY A 41 -1.49 -9.65 -12.20
CA GLY A 41 -0.70 -9.31 -13.39
C GLY A 41 0.72 -8.79 -13.13
N ILE A 42 1.12 -8.53 -11.88
CA ILE A 42 2.49 -8.11 -11.55
C ILE A 42 3.43 -9.32 -11.49
N THR A 43 4.41 -9.38 -12.38
CA THR A 43 5.31 -10.54 -12.53
C THR A 43 6.31 -10.70 -11.38
N LYS A 44 6.68 -9.59 -10.71
CA LYS A 44 7.63 -9.57 -9.58
C LYS A 44 7.08 -8.68 -8.46
N PRO A 45 6.15 -9.20 -7.64
CA PRO A 45 5.50 -8.40 -6.62
C PRO A 45 6.47 -7.98 -5.50
N GLY A 46 6.47 -6.68 -5.19
CA GLY A 46 7.21 -6.06 -4.08
C GLY A 46 6.44 -6.05 -2.76
N CYS A 47 5.17 -6.48 -2.78
CA CYS A 47 4.35 -6.67 -1.61
C CYS A 47 3.41 -7.88 -1.74
N THR A 48 2.72 -8.23 -0.67
CA THR A 48 1.67 -9.25 -0.66
C THR A 48 0.41 -8.70 -0.01
N ILE A 49 -0.75 -9.11 -0.53
CA ILE A 49 -2.06 -8.78 0.02
C ILE A 49 -2.62 -10.06 0.62
N SER A 50 -2.89 -10.05 1.91
CA SER A 50 -3.57 -11.14 2.62
C SER A 50 -4.85 -10.62 3.24
N GLN A 51 -5.82 -11.49 3.45
CA GLN A 51 -7.00 -11.15 4.24
C GLN A 51 -6.53 -10.91 5.68
N GLY A 52 -6.81 -9.72 6.20
CA GLY A 52 -6.46 -9.34 7.56
C GLY A 52 -7.23 -10.19 8.57
N SER A 53 -6.63 -10.43 9.73
CA SER A 53 -7.25 -11.15 10.84
C SER A 53 -8.14 -10.27 11.73
N GLY A 54 -8.58 -9.12 11.22
CA GLY A 54 -9.38 -8.14 11.94
C GLY A 54 -10.77 -8.66 12.29
N GLU A 55 -11.44 -7.95 13.21
CA GLU A 55 -12.77 -8.30 13.72
C GLU A 55 -13.87 -8.24 12.62
N TYR A 56 -13.57 -7.62 11.47
CA TYR A 56 -14.52 -7.42 10.36
C TYR A 56 -14.06 -8.06 9.04
N SER A 57 -15.00 -8.68 8.33
CA SER A 57 -14.81 -9.06 6.91
C SER A 57 -14.55 -7.80 6.08
N GLY A 58 -13.42 -7.75 5.37
CA GLY A 58 -13.02 -6.57 4.61
C GLY A 58 -11.84 -5.80 5.21
N GLU A 59 -11.06 -6.40 6.10
CA GLU A 59 -9.71 -5.90 6.37
C GLU A 59 -8.70 -6.71 5.57
N TYR A 60 -7.72 -6.03 5.00
CA TYR A 60 -6.63 -6.62 4.23
C TYR A 60 -5.31 -6.14 4.78
N THR A 61 -4.37 -7.06 4.95
CA THR A 61 -3.02 -6.77 5.35
C THR A 61 -2.14 -6.71 4.10
N VAL A 62 -1.41 -5.62 3.96
CA VAL A 62 -0.40 -5.40 2.93
C VAL A 62 0.96 -5.54 3.59
N GLU A 63 1.79 -6.43 3.07
CA GLU A 63 3.15 -6.65 3.60
C GLU A 63 4.20 -6.41 2.51
N SER A 64 5.20 -5.58 2.80
CA SER A 64 6.34 -5.40 1.90
C SER A 64 7.22 -6.65 1.91
N THR A 65 7.66 -7.09 0.73
CA THR A 65 8.63 -8.19 0.58
C THR A 65 10.07 -7.72 0.76
N ALA A 66 10.31 -6.40 0.71
CA ALA A 66 11.61 -5.78 0.98
C ALA A 66 11.64 -5.11 2.38
N PRO A 67 12.80 -5.08 3.06
CA PRO A 67 12.96 -4.31 4.29
C PRO A 67 12.83 -2.82 3.99
N LEU A 68 11.87 -2.16 4.65
CA LEU A 68 11.69 -0.71 4.62
C LEU A 68 12.29 -0.11 5.90
N ASP A 69 13.01 1.01 5.79
CA ASP A 69 13.51 1.72 6.98
C ASP A 69 12.32 2.40 7.69
N ALA A 70 12.03 1.95 8.91
CA ALA A 70 10.91 2.45 9.70
C ALA A 70 11.03 3.93 10.10
N ARG A 71 12.23 4.51 10.01
CA ARG A 71 12.47 5.95 10.23
C ARG A 71 12.08 6.80 9.04
N HIS A 72 11.83 6.18 7.88
CA HIS A 72 11.44 6.91 6.70
C HIS A 72 9.93 6.83 6.50
N PRO A 73 9.26 7.94 6.20
CA PRO A 73 7.86 7.95 5.82
C PRO A 73 7.68 7.14 4.55
N TYR A 74 6.53 6.48 4.48
CA TYR A 74 6.10 5.74 3.31
C TYR A 74 4.60 5.97 3.14
N ARG A 75 4.16 5.93 1.89
CA ARG A 75 2.76 6.07 1.50
C ARG A 75 2.28 4.75 0.93
N VAL A 76 1.12 4.30 1.39
CA VAL A 76 0.44 3.14 0.81
C VAL A 76 -0.70 3.66 -0.04
N LEU A 77 -0.61 3.40 -1.34
CA LEU A 77 -1.69 3.62 -2.30
C LEU A 77 -2.31 2.26 -2.62
N TYR A 78 -3.63 2.19 -2.63
CA TYR A 78 -4.29 1.02 -3.17
C TYR A 78 -5.44 1.41 -4.08
N VAL A 79 -5.65 0.56 -5.10
CA VAL A 79 -6.74 0.68 -6.06
C VAL A 79 -7.67 -0.49 -5.85
N GLN A 80 -8.91 -0.15 -5.52
CA GLN A 80 -10.00 -1.12 -5.48
C GLN A 80 -10.73 -1.06 -6.82
N TRP A 81 -10.70 -2.17 -7.54
CA TRP A 81 -11.67 -2.45 -8.59
C TRP A 81 -12.87 -3.10 -7.90
N ALA A 82 -14.10 -2.65 -8.19
CA ALA A 82 -15.25 -3.36 -7.63
C ALA A 82 -15.29 -4.77 -8.24
N PRO A 83 -15.30 -5.84 -7.43
CA PRO A 83 -15.32 -7.18 -7.97
C PRO A 83 -16.58 -7.38 -8.81
N GLY A 84 -16.39 -7.72 -10.09
CA GLY A 84 -17.48 -8.07 -11.00
C GLY A 84 -18.21 -6.90 -11.68
N ASP A 85 -17.71 -5.66 -11.53
CA ASP A 85 -18.28 -4.51 -12.23
C ASP A 85 -17.19 -3.74 -13.02
N PRO A 86 -17.03 -4.01 -14.32
CA PRO A 86 -16.06 -3.31 -15.17
C PRO A 86 -16.41 -1.82 -15.40
N GLU A 87 -17.61 -1.37 -15.00
CA GLU A 87 -18.02 0.04 -15.06
C GLU A 87 -17.87 0.75 -13.71
N ALA A 88 -17.56 0.02 -12.62
CA ALA A 88 -17.30 0.64 -11.34
C ALA A 88 -15.99 1.43 -11.41
N GLY A 89 -16.12 2.74 -11.53
CA GLY A 89 -14.99 3.66 -11.61
C GLY A 89 -13.96 3.39 -10.50
N GLU A 90 -12.69 3.49 -10.87
CA GLU A 90 -11.55 3.28 -9.99
C GLU A 90 -11.71 4.09 -8.69
N ARG A 91 -11.63 3.41 -7.53
CA ARG A 91 -11.56 4.08 -6.24
C ARG A 91 -10.12 4.08 -5.74
N TRP A 92 -9.55 5.28 -5.71
CA TRP A 92 -8.23 5.56 -5.18
C TRP A 92 -8.32 5.90 -3.70
N VAL A 93 -7.59 5.18 -2.85
CA VAL A 93 -7.42 5.53 -1.44
C VAL A 93 -5.94 5.57 -1.13
N SER A 94 -5.49 6.68 -0.54
CA SER A 94 -4.12 6.88 -0.09
C SER A 94 -4.08 6.95 1.44
N TRP A 95 -3.19 6.18 2.07
CA TRP A 95 -2.91 6.31 3.49
C TRP A 95 -1.42 6.60 3.69
N GLN A 96 -1.11 7.63 4.48
CA GLN A 96 0.24 7.87 4.98
C GLN A 96 0.32 7.30 6.39
N LEU A 97 1.24 6.37 6.60
CA LEU A 97 1.47 5.82 7.93
C LEU A 97 2.40 6.75 8.72
N PRO A 98 2.16 6.95 10.02
CA PRO A 98 3.01 7.79 10.84
C PRO A 98 4.44 7.21 10.85
N THR A 99 5.42 8.10 10.76
CA THR A 99 6.81 7.76 11.07
C THR A 99 6.91 7.44 12.56
N GLY A 100 7.58 6.34 12.90
CA GLY A 100 7.78 5.92 14.29
C GLY A 100 8.65 6.87 15.10
#